data_AF-A0A920EMV6-F1
#
_entry.id   AF-A0A920EMV6-F1
#
_cell.length_a   1.000
_cell.length_b   1.000
_cell.length_c   1.000
_cell.angle_alpha   90.00
_cell.angle_beta   90.00
_cell.angle_gamma   90.00
#
_symmetry.space_group_name_H-M   'P 1'
#
loop_
_entity.id
_entity.type
_entity.pdbx_description
1 polymer ?
#
loop_
_entity_poly.entity_id
_entity_poly.type
_entity_poly.pdbx_seq_one_letter_code
_entity_poly.pdbx_strand_id
1 'polypeptide(L)' 'MKDRSNMIWIDLEMTGLDTQRDYIIEIASIVTDKNLNIIDEGPNLVINQPDEVLNSMDQWNTNHHNN' A
#
# COMPACT_ATOMS: atom_id res chain seq x y z
N MET A 1 -19.80 13.58 5.08
CA MET A 1 -20.86 13.68 4.05
C MET A 1 -20.41 12.88 2.83
N LYS A 2 -21.28 12.01 2.28
CA LYS A 2 -20.93 11.22 1.09
C LYS A 2 -21.18 12.06 -0.17
N ASP A 3 -20.12 12.51 -0.82
CA ASP A 3 -20.15 13.16 -2.14
C ASP A 3 -19.55 12.21 -3.19
N ARG A 4 -20.14 12.13 -4.38
CA ARG A 4 -19.69 11.26 -5.48
C ARG A 4 -18.39 11.75 -6.14
N SER A 5 -18.01 13.00 -5.88
CA SER A 5 -16.77 13.61 -6.37
C SER A 5 -15.58 13.41 -5.43
N ASN A 6 -15.80 12.80 -4.26
CA ASN A 6 -14.71 12.43 -3.37
C ASN A 6 -13.80 11.40 -4.05
N MET A 7 -12.50 11.55 -3.84
CA MET A 7 -11.48 10.64 -4.37
C MET A 7 -10.92 9.79 -3.24
N ILE A 8 -10.71 8.51 -3.52
CA ILE A 8 -10.03 7.59 -2.61
C ILE A 8 -8.62 7.38 -3.17
N TRP A 9 -7.63 7.77 -2.38
CA TRP A 9 -6.23 7.55 -2.65
C TRP A 9 -5.82 6.27 -1.93
N ILE A 10 -5.10 5.40 -2.64
CA ILE A 10 -4.56 4.16 -2.10
C ILE A 10 -3.11 4.08 -2.53
N ASP A 11 -2.25 3.77 -1.59
CA ASP A 11 -0.85 3.46 -1.81
C ASP A 11 -0.57 2.06 -1.27
N LEU A 12 0.23 1.28 -2.02
CA LEU A 12 0.53 -0.11 -1.71
C LEU A 12 2.03 -0.35 -1.87
N GLU A 13 2.61 -0.99 -0.86
CA GLU A 13 3.94 -1.59 -0.96
C GLU A 13 3.78 -3.11 -1.12
N MET A 14 4.58 -3.72 -1.99
CA MET A 14 4.50 -5.13 -2.33
C MET A 14 5.88 -5.80 -2.30
N THR A 15 5.91 -7.12 -2.21
CA THR A 15 7.17 -7.90 -2.28
C THR A 15 7.82 -7.90 -3.66
N GLY A 16 7.09 -7.48 -4.70
CA GLY A 16 7.52 -7.48 -6.10
C GLY A 16 6.40 -7.11 -7.07
N LEU A 17 6.57 -7.47 -8.35
CA LEU A 17 5.68 -7.06 -9.45
C LEU A 17 4.84 -8.22 -10.06
N ASP A 18 5.08 -9.47 -9.66
CA ASP A 18 4.34 -10.64 -10.15
C ASP A 18 3.11 -10.90 -9.27
N THR A 19 1.94 -10.48 -9.74
CA THR A 19 0.66 -10.67 -9.04
C THR A 19 0.28 -12.13 -8.67
N GLN A 20 0.95 -13.14 -9.25
CA GLN A 20 0.71 -14.54 -8.89
C GLN A 20 1.61 -15.04 -7.76
N ARG A 21 2.68 -14.32 -7.44
CA ARG A 21 3.72 -14.75 -6.50
C ARG A 21 4.02 -13.72 -5.42
N ASP A 22 3.82 -12.45 -5.72
CA ASP A 22 4.08 -11.32 -4.84
C ASP A 22 2.82 -10.90 -4.09
N TYR A 23 3.05 -10.33 -2.91
CA TYR A 23 2.00 -9.98 -1.96
C TYR A 23 2.14 -8.54 -1.50
N ILE A 24 1.02 -7.95 -1.07
CA ILE A 24 0.99 -6.64 -0.42
C ILE A 24 1.57 -6.78 1.00
N ILE A 25 2.42 -5.84 1.39
CA ILE A 25 3.07 -5.75 2.71
C ILE A 25 2.72 -4.46 3.45
N GLU A 26 2.27 -3.40 2.77
CA GLU A 26 1.73 -2.19 3.39
C GLU A 26 0.55 -1.64 2.57
N ILE A 27 -0.41 -1.03 3.26
CA ILE A 27 -1.50 -0.26 2.63
C ILE A 27 -1.77 1.01 3.41
N ALA A 28 -1.84 2.13 2.69
CA ALA A 28 -2.32 3.41 3.19
C ALA A 28 -3.50 3.91 2.35
N SER A 29 -4.41 4.65 2.98
CA SER A 29 -5.53 5.27 2.26
C SER A 29 -5.91 6.64 2.79
N ILE A 30 -6.37 7.52 1.90
CA ILE A 30 -6.83 8.88 2.23
C ILE A 30 -8.06 9.19 1.37
N VAL A 31 -9.01 9.94 1.91
CA VAL A 31 -10.14 10.48 1.15
C VAL A 31 -9.98 11.98 0.98
N THR A 32 -10.07 12.47 -0.25
CA THR A 32 -10.06 13.92 -0.54
C THR A 32 -11.35 14.37 -1.21
N ASP A 33 -11.63 15.68 -1.16
CA ASP A 33 -12.61 16.30 -2.06
C ASP A 33 -12.02 16.49 -3.47
N LYS A 34 -12.83 17.01 -4.40
CA LYS A 34 -12.43 17.29 -5.78
C LYS A 34 -11.34 18.37 -5.92
N ASN A 35 -11.08 19.15 -4.88
CA ASN A 35 -10.05 20.19 -4.83
C ASN A 35 -8.81 19.70 -4.08
N LEU A 36 -8.72 18.40 -3.80
CA LEU A 36 -7.61 17.74 -3.10
C LEU A 36 -7.47 18.12 -1.63
N ASN A 37 -8.52 18.65 -0.99
CA ASN A 37 -8.52 18.82 0.46
C ASN A 37 -8.80 17.47 1.14
N ILE A 38 -8.00 17.12 2.15
CA ILE A 38 -8.21 15.90 2.94
C ILE A 38 -9.55 15.99 3.68
N ILE A 39 -10.40 14.99 3.46
CA ILE A 39 -11.66 14.80 4.17
C ILE A 39 -11.45 13.86 5.34
N ASP A 40 -10.68 12.79 5.13
CA ASP A 40 -10.41 11.78 6.15
C ASP A 40 -9.11 11.02 5.81
N GLU A 41 -8.43 10.56 6.85
CA GLU A 41 -7.27 9.68 6.73
C GLU A 41 -7.70 8.26 7.08
N GLY A 42 -7.54 7.35 6.11
CA GLY A 42 -7.77 5.94 6.32
C GLY A 42 -6.60 5.29 7.07
N PRO A 43 -6.68 3.97 7.32
CA PRO A 43 -5.63 3.30 8.06
C PRO A 43 -4.33 3.24 7.24
N ASN A 44 -3.20 3.32 7.94
CA ASN A 44 -1.89 2.88 7.44
C ASN A 44 -1.51 1.59 8.17
N LEU A 45 -1.43 0.48 7.44
CA LEU A 45 -1.25 -0.86 8.01
C LEU A 45 -0.12 -1.61 7.35
N VAL A 46 0.76 -2.17 8.19
CA VAL A 46 1.71 -3.20 7.79
C VAL A 46 1.03 -4.57 7.85
N ILE A 47 1.10 -5.31 6.75
CA ILE A 47 0.48 -6.63 6.59
C ILE A 47 1.57 -7.69 6.80
N ASN A 48 1.35 -8.58 7.77
CA ASN A 48 2.26 -9.68 7.99
C ASN A 48 2.25 -10.65 6.80
N GLN A 49 3.45 -11.04 6.35
CA GLN A 49 3.68 -12.13 5.42
C GLN A 49 4.64 -13.15 6.04
N PRO A 50 4.57 -14.43 5.62
CA PRO A 50 5.52 -15.44 6.07
C PRO A 50 6.97 -15.06 5.73
N ASP A 51 7.93 -15.43 6.59
CA ASP A 51 9.36 -15.18 6.33
C ASP A 51 9.83 -15.77 5.00
N GLU A 52 9.27 -16.90 4.56
CA GLU A 52 9.59 -17.50 3.25
C GLU A 52 9.25 -16.55 2.08
N VAL A 53 8.11 -15.83 2.17
CA VAL A 53 7.70 -14.85 1.16
C VAL A 53 8.67 -13.66 1.19
N LEU A 54 8.95 -13.11 2.37
CA LEU A 54 9.85 -11.96 2.53
C LEU A 54 11.28 -12.27 2.07
N ASN A 55 11.77 -13.47 2.37
CA ASN A 55 13.10 -13.93 1.95
C ASN A 55 13.18 -14.27 0.45
N SER A 56 12.05 -14.34 -0.26
CA SER A 56 11.99 -14.62 -1.70
C SER A 56 11.99 -13.37 -2.59
N MET A 57 11.94 -12.18 -1.98
CA MET A 57 12.02 -10.89 -2.67
C MET A 57 13.31 -10.77 -3.48
N ASP A 58 13.25 -10.03 -4.59
CA ASP A 58 14.45 -9.70 -5.34
C ASP A 58 15.36 -8.73 -4.55
N GLN A 59 16.56 -8.48 -5.10
CA GLN A 59 17.54 -7.64 -4.44
C GLN A 59 17.06 -6.19 -4.25
N TRP A 60 16.27 -5.67 -5.18
CA TRP A 60 15.81 -4.29 -5.12
C TRP A 60 14.77 -4.12 -4.01
N ASN A 61 13.74 -4.97 -4.00
CA ASN A 61 12.68 -4.94 -2.99
C ASN A 61 13.25 -5.24 -1.59
N THR A 62 14.15 -6.23 -1.47
CA THR A 62 14.81 -6.54 -0.18
C THR A 62 15.58 -5.35 0.37
N ASN A 63 16.33 -4.62 -0.49
CA ASN A 63 17.08 -3.46 -0.03
C ASN A 63 16.16 -2.27 0.28
N HIS A 64 15.09 -2.08 -0.48
CA HIS A 64 14.20 -0.94 -0.29
C HIS A 64 13.40 -1.04 1.01
N HIS A 65 12.88 -2.22 1.34
CA HIS A 65 12.02 -2.41 2.51
C HIS A 65 12.75 -2.64 3.84
N ASN A 66 14.08 -2.77 3.84
CA ASN A 66 14.89 -3.01 5.05
C ASN A 66 15.80 -1.84 5.45
N ASN A 67 15.78 -0.72 4.72
CA ASN A 67 16.58 0.48 5.00
C ASN A 67 15.71 1.61 5.54
#